data_AF-A0AAU9KXJ1-F1
#
_entry.id   AF-A0AAU9KXJ1-F1
#
_cell.length_a   1.000
_cell.length_b   1.000
_cell.length_c   1.000
_cell.angle_alpha   90.00
_cell.angle_beta   90.00
_cell.angle_gamma   90.00
#
_symmetry.space_group_name_H-M   'P 1'
#
loop_
_entity.id
_entity.type
_entity.pdbx_description
1 polymer ?
#
loop_
_entity_poly.entity_id
_entity_poly.type
_entity_poly.pdbx_seq_one_letter_code
_entity_poly.pdbx_strand_id
1 'polypeptide(L)'
;MKVTVYIVTPGSASARRICWYTGTSDAQVEMAIRMQLEIPQGMNFLLRDTDDDIVPVSSTLPTGHRYTLVLPKGYQFEDVTLRRDETCQVRNRTVSSVDDDNDDDDVSVITPEQMTVASSSTMKRKRYEGDRNVSNSTTSSPHDDRVSSILPATQSESMLPRSIAPIIAQFIHTFTEPIANDDNVSFIPNSGRFALYALYCQIVQDSKYHPKREDVFYKMTSMHGKVDRQRVVRFYKCLAQNEEGTEFIQHKPQGKGVLLRKYRDVDNSGQLKDVVKSAPFISWLKLDPNEVVALYVRFIHSFTPIVKSDFRAQTSHVHL
;
A
#
# COMPACT_ATOMS: atom_id res chain seq x y z
N MET A 1 -17.07 14.28 15.07
CA MET A 1 -17.56 12.90 15.29
C MET A 1 -16.41 12.04 15.79
N LYS A 2 -16.63 11.16 16.77
CA LYS A 2 -15.58 10.25 17.28
C LYS A 2 -15.58 8.97 16.45
N VAL A 3 -14.41 8.56 15.97
CA VAL A 3 -14.18 7.29 15.27
C VAL A 3 -13.52 6.33 16.26
N THR A 4 -13.96 5.07 16.26
CA THR A 4 -13.39 4.02 17.12
C THR A 4 -13.23 2.75 16.32
N VAL A 5 -12.06 2.12 16.37
CA VAL A 5 -11.78 0.82 15.75
C VAL A 5 -11.17 -0.14 16.77
N TYR A 6 -11.19 -1.43 16.45
CA TYR A 6 -10.62 -2.47 17.29
C TYR A 6 -9.55 -3.22 16.50
N ILE A 7 -8.30 -3.23 16.99
CA ILE A 7 -7.19 -3.88 16.27
C ILE A 7 -6.69 -5.08 17.06
N VAL A 8 -6.69 -6.24 16.42
CA VAL A 8 -6.17 -7.51 16.94
C VAL A 8 -4.72 -7.66 16.51
N THR A 9 -3.83 -7.92 17.45
CA THR A 9 -2.45 -8.24 17.12
C THR A 9 -2.31 -9.75 16.88
N PRO A 10 -1.49 -10.19 15.91
CA PRO A 10 -1.19 -11.61 15.72
C PRO A 10 -0.70 -12.23 17.03
N GLY A 11 -1.27 -13.37 17.42
CA GLY A 11 -0.95 -14.05 18.68
C GLY A 11 -1.70 -13.54 19.92
N SER A 12 -2.46 -12.44 19.83
CA SER A 12 -3.30 -11.96 20.93
C SER A 12 -4.78 -12.26 20.68
N ALA A 13 -5.45 -12.81 21.69
CA ALA A 13 -6.90 -13.00 21.68
C ALA A 13 -7.68 -11.69 21.88
N SER A 14 -7.01 -10.63 22.35
CA SER A 14 -7.63 -9.36 22.74
C SER A 14 -7.43 -8.27 21.69
N ALA A 15 -8.52 -7.59 21.31
CA ALA A 15 -8.44 -6.43 20.43
C ALA A 15 -8.19 -5.17 21.25
N ARG A 16 -7.23 -4.33 20.84
CA ARG A 16 -7.02 -3.02 21.43
C ARG A 16 -7.95 -2.01 20.76
N ARG A 17 -8.66 -1.21 21.57
CA ARG A 17 -9.56 -0.15 21.10
C ARG A 17 -8.76 1.10 20.81
N ILE A 18 -8.92 1.65 19.61
CA ILE A 18 -8.22 2.85 19.17
C ILE A 18 -9.27 3.85 18.72
N CYS A 19 -9.14 5.10 19.17
CA CYS A 19 -10.12 6.13 18.86
C CYS A 19 -9.46 7.47 18.53
N TRP A 20 -10.08 8.20 17.61
CA TRP A 20 -9.70 9.54 17.21
C TRP A 20 -10.94 10.36 16.85
N TYR A 21 -10.75 11.64 16.55
CA TYR A 21 -11.82 12.52 16.09
C TYR A 21 -11.76 12.69 14.58
N THR A 22 -12.91 12.88 13.94
CA THR A 22 -12.96 13.26 12.52
C THR A 22 -12.12 14.51 12.27
N GLY A 23 -11.24 14.47 11.27
CA GLY A 23 -10.29 15.54 10.96
C GLY A 23 -8.85 15.23 11.39
N THR A 24 -8.63 14.18 12.21
CA THR A 24 -7.29 13.64 12.46
C THR A 24 -6.68 13.12 11.15
N SER A 25 -5.42 13.42 10.88
CA SER A 25 -4.72 12.95 9.68
C SER A 25 -4.33 11.47 9.76
N ASP A 26 -4.13 10.84 8.60
CA ASP A 26 -3.74 9.43 8.52
C ASP A 26 -2.43 9.15 9.29
N ALA A 27 -1.45 10.06 9.23
CA ALA A 27 -0.20 9.97 9.98
C ALA A 27 -0.41 10.00 11.51
N GLN A 28 -1.35 10.81 11.99
CA GLN A 28 -1.69 10.87 13.42
C GLN A 28 -2.43 9.61 13.87
N VAL A 29 -3.32 9.07 13.03
CA VAL A 29 -3.99 7.79 13.32
C VAL A 29 -2.97 6.65 13.36
N GLU A 30 -2.05 6.61 12.41
CA GLU A 30 -0.97 5.64 12.39
C GLU A 30 -0.08 5.75 13.63
N MET A 31 0.34 6.96 14.01
CA MET A 31 1.11 7.19 15.23
C MET A 31 0.35 6.70 16.47
N ALA A 32 -0.96 6.99 16.56
CA ALA A 32 -1.78 6.52 17.68
C ALA A 32 -1.85 4.98 17.72
N ILE A 33 -1.96 4.32 16.56
CA ILE A 33 -1.91 2.85 16.48
C ILE A 33 -0.55 2.33 16.91
N ARG A 34 0.55 2.94 16.44
CA ARG A 34 1.91 2.55 16.83
C ARG A 34 2.10 2.65 18.34
N MET A 35 1.70 3.77 18.94
CA MET A 35 1.78 3.96 20.38
C MET A 35 0.94 2.94 21.14
N GLN A 36 -0.31 2.74 20.72
CA GLN A 36 -1.26 1.87 21.43
C GLN A 36 -0.96 0.38 21.26
N LEU A 37 -0.32 -0.03 20.16
CA LEU A 37 0.06 -1.42 19.87
C LEU A 37 1.57 -1.67 20.09
N GLU A 38 2.31 -0.67 20.55
CA GLU A 38 3.76 -0.71 20.79
C GLU A 38 4.58 -1.13 19.56
N ILE A 39 4.16 -0.66 18.37
CA ILE A 39 4.87 -0.94 17.11
C ILE A 39 6.04 0.05 16.95
N PRO A 40 7.28 -0.43 16.72
CA PRO A 40 8.46 0.41 16.55
C PRO A 40 8.31 1.47 15.46
N GLN A 41 8.96 2.61 15.67
CA GLN A 41 9.09 3.64 14.64
C GLN A 41 9.89 3.07 13.45
N GLY A 42 9.41 3.28 12.23
CA GLY A 42 10.00 2.76 11.00
C GLY A 42 9.53 1.37 10.57
N MET A 43 8.77 0.65 11.41
CA MET A 43 8.18 -0.64 11.01
C MET A 43 6.89 -0.42 10.22
N ASN A 44 6.86 -0.81 8.96
CA ASN A 44 5.62 -0.73 8.17
C ASN A 44 4.60 -1.76 8.67
N PHE A 45 3.33 -1.41 8.70
CA PHE A 45 2.25 -2.34 9.01
C PHE A 45 0.98 -1.96 8.25
N LEU A 46 0.12 -2.94 8.04
CA LEU A 46 -1.19 -2.77 7.42
C LEU A 46 -2.26 -3.36 8.34
N LEU A 47 -3.51 -3.10 8.01
CA LEU A 47 -4.65 -3.69 8.68
C LEU A 47 -5.34 -4.66 7.74
N ARG A 48 -5.86 -5.75 8.27
CA ARG A 48 -6.77 -6.63 7.56
C ARG A 48 -8.17 -6.46 8.13
N ASP A 49 -9.16 -6.20 7.29
CA ASP A 49 -10.54 -6.08 7.74
C ASP A 49 -11.24 -7.44 7.91
N THR A 50 -12.55 -7.42 8.14
CA THR A 50 -13.37 -8.62 8.33
C THR A 50 -13.60 -9.43 7.06
N ASP A 51 -13.37 -8.83 5.89
CA ASP A 51 -13.52 -9.47 4.58
C ASP A 51 -12.19 -10.06 4.08
N ASP A 52 -11.20 -10.16 4.98
CA ASP A 52 -9.81 -10.54 4.72
C ASP A 52 -9.05 -9.58 3.77
N ASP A 53 -9.58 -8.37 3.52
CA ASP A 53 -8.95 -7.35 2.69
C ASP A 53 -7.84 -6.62 3.47
N ILE A 54 -6.68 -6.45 2.84
CA ILE A 54 -5.57 -5.66 3.41
C ILE A 54 -5.75 -4.18 3.04
N VAL A 55 -5.85 -3.33 4.06
CA VAL A 55 -6.08 -1.90 3.96
C VAL A 55 -5.00 -1.09 4.68
N PRO A 56 -4.64 0.11 4.20
CA PRO A 56 -3.75 1.00 4.92
C PRO A 56 -4.43 1.57 6.16
N VAL A 57 -3.62 2.05 7.10
CA VAL A 57 -4.14 2.90 8.18
C VAL A 57 -4.64 4.20 7.59
N SER A 58 -5.88 4.56 7.88
CA SER A 58 -6.47 5.81 7.43
C SER A 58 -7.40 6.40 8.47
N SER A 59 -7.51 7.73 8.47
CA SER A 59 -8.47 8.49 9.26
C SER A 59 -9.93 8.22 8.88
N THR A 60 -10.17 7.67 7.69
CA THR A 60 -11.49 7.33 7.18
C THR A 60 -11.93 5.89 7.46
N LEU A 61 -11.21 5.16 8.32
CA LEU A 61 -11.64 3.81 8.72
C LEU A 61 -13.03 3.86 9.36
N PRO A 62 -13.95 2.95 8.98
CA PRO A 62 -15.30 2.92 9.51
C PRO A 62 -15.30 2.62 11.02
N THR A 63 -16.08 3.41 11.75
CA THR A 63 -16.21 3.26 13.21
C THR A 63 -16.91 1.94 13.57
N GLY A 64 -16.47 1.30 14.65
CA GLY A 64 -16.99 0.03 15.15
C GLY A 64 -16.38 -1.21 14.50
N HIS A 65 -15.54 -1.05 13.48
CA HIS A 65 -14.97 -2.20 12.77
C HIS A 65 -13.77 -2.80 13.51
N ARG A 66 -13.59 -4.11 13.28
CA ARG A 66 -12.48 -4.90 13.81
C ARG A 66 -11.49 -5.18 12.68
N TYR A 67 -10.21 -4.99 12.99
CA TYR A 67 -9.10 -5.20 12.09
C TYR A 67 -8.07 -6.12 12.72
N THR A 68 -7.28 -6.81 11.90
CA THR A 68 -6.11 -7.58 12.33
C THR A 68 -4.85 -6.88 11.85
N LEU A 69 -3.88 -6.69 12.72
CA LEU A 69 -2.60 -6.11 12.37
C LEU A 69 -1.82 -7.08 11.47
N VAL A 70 -1.32 -6.58 10.35
CA VAL A 70 -0.49 -7.33 9.40
C VAL A 70 0.90 -6.73 9.38
N LEU A 71 1.89 -7.50 9.81
CA LEU A 71 3.30 -7.12 9.77
C LEU A 71 3.98 -7.63 8.48
N PRO A 72 5.10 -7.01 8.05
CA PRO A 72 5.86 -7.45 6.89
C PRO A 72 6.42 -8.87 7.09
N LYS A 73 6.60 -9.61 5.99
CA LYS A 73 7.15 -10.98 6.02
C LYS A 73 8.51 -10.98 6.72
N GLY A 74 8.69 -11.83 7.73
CA GLY A 74 9.91 -11.94 8.53
C GLY A 74 9.87 -11.27 9.89
N TYR A 75 8.77 -10.60 10.25
CA TYR A 75 8.54 -10.05 11.60
C TYR A 75 7.37 -10.77 12.27
N GLN A 76 7.64 -11.44 13.40
CA GLN A 76 6.57 -11.90 14.28
C GLN A 76 6.28 -10.85 15.35
N PHE A 77 5.03 -10.73 15.78
CA PHE A 77 4.66 -9.76 16.82
C PHE A 77 5.43 -10.00 18.14
N GLU A 78 5.82 -11.24 18.40
CA GLU A 78 6.68 -11.61 19.54
C GLU A 78 8.10 -11.01 19.44
N ASP A 79 8.68 -10.94 18.23
CA ASP A 79 9.98 -10.30 17.98
C ASP A 79 9.92 -8.78 18.20
N VAL A 80 8.74 -8.20 18.03
CA VAL A 80 8.50 -6.75 18.18
C VAL A 80 8.53 -6.34 19.66
N THR A 81 7.98 -7.17 20.55
CA THR A 81 7.96 -6.91 21.99
C THR A 81 9.25 -7.30 22.69
N LEU A 82 9.97 -8.32 22.20
CA LEU A 82 11.20 -8.83 22.82
C LEU A 82 12.45 -7.97 22.57
N ARG A 83 12.51 -7.20 21.47
CA ARG A 83 13.66 -6.34 21.17
C ARG A 83 13.85 -5.14 22.11
N ARG A 84 13.03 -5.01 23.15
CA ARG A 84 13.10 -3.92 24.11
C ARG A 84 14.08 -4.16 25.27
N ASP A 85 14.44 -5.41 25.55
CA ASP A 85 15.28 -5.71 26.72
C ASP A 85 16.80 -5.55 26.48
N GLU A 86 17.25 -5.45 25.23
CA GLU A 86 18.70 -5.45 24.94
C GLU A 86 19.29 -4.09 24.55
N THR A 87 18.47 -3.06 24.31
CA THR A 87 19.00 -1.73 23.91
C THR A 87 18.18 -0.58 24.48
N CYS A 88 18.25 -0.37 25.80
CA CYS A 88 17.93 0.90 26.45
C CYS A 88 18.67 1.04 27.80
N GLN A 89 20.00 0.86 27.81
CA GLN A 89 20.87 1.48 28.81
C GLN A 89 21.56 2.71 28.21
N VAL A 90 20.83 3.81 28.12
CA VAL A 90 21.43 5.13 27.94
C VAL A 90 20.92 6.04 29.06
N ARG A 91 21.72 6.06 30.14
CA ARG A 91 21.92 7.14 31.12
C ARG A 91 20.77 8.15 31.29
N ASN A 92 19.92 7.91 32.29
CA ASN A 92 19.38 9.00 33.10
C ASN A 92 20.54 9.61 33.90
N ARG A 93 21.02 10.78 33.48
CA ARG A 93 21.93 11.58 34.29
C ARG A 93 21.08 12.49 35.16
N THR A 94 20.90 12.06 36.39
CA THR A 94 20.49 12.87 37.54
C THR A 94 21.33 14.14 37.59
N VAL A 95 20.67 15.29 37.56
CA VAL A 95 21.21 16.54 38.11
C VAL A 95 20.19 17.03 39.13
N SER A 96 20.52 16.82 40.39
CA SER A 96 19.87 17.46 41.53
C SER A 96 20.67 18.71 41.91
N SER A 97 20.03 19.87 41.92
CA SER A 97 20.26 21.03 42.80
C SER A 97 19.19 22.06 42.40
N VAL A 98 18.10 22.26 43.16
CA VAL A 98 17.98 22.99 44.45
C VAL A 98 17.92 24.51 44.20
N ASP A 99 16.73 25.06 44.54
CA ASP A 99 16.29 26.44 44.84
C ASP A 99 16.39 27.47 43.67
N ASP A 100 15.41 28.34 43.36
CA ASP A 100 14.55 29.16 44.21
C ASP A 100 13.40 29.83 43.40
N ASP A 101 12.24 30.00 44.03
CA ASP A 101 11.21 31.06 43.95
C ASP A 101 10.99 31.92 42.68
N ASN A 102 9.78 31.85 42.08
CA ASN A 102 8.73 32.89 42.22
C ASN A 102 7.54 32.69 41.25
N ASP A 103 6.36 32.67 41.87
CA ASP A 103 5.13 33.42 41.56
C ASP A 103 4.42 33.39 40.20
N ASP A 104 3.15 33.00 40.35
CA ASP A 104 1.93 33.62 39.84
C ASP A 104 1.32 33.26 38.46
N ASP A 105 0.05 32.87 38.60
CA ASP A 105 -1.12 33.09 37.75
C ASP A 105 -1.21 32.41 36.37
N ASP A 106 -2.11 31.42 36.24
CA ASP A 106 -3.52 31.69 35.92
C ASP A 106 -4.23 30.36 35.54
N VAL A 107 -5.21 30.00 36.36
CA VAL A 107 -6.12 28.87 36.14
C VAL A 107 -7.40 29.44 35.55
N SER A 108 -7.64 29.18 34.26
CA SER A 108 -8.96 29.42 33.66
C SER A 108 -9.58 28.13 33.12
N VAL A 109 -10.38 27.55 34.01
CA VAL A 109 -11.49 26.63 33.78
C VAL A 109 -12.57 27.36 32.96
N ILE A 110 -13.00 26.81 31.82
CA ILE A 110 -14.27 27.20 31.20
C ILE A 110 -15.08 25.95 30.87
N THR A 111 -16.19 25.83 31.59
CA THR A 111 -17.28 24.87 31.46
C THR A 111 -18.25 25.23 30.31
N PRO A 112 -19.08 24.26 29.83
CA PRO A 112 -19.92 24.42 28.65
C PRO A 112 -21.43 24.50 28.98
N GLU A 113 -22.13 25.54 28.54
CA GLU A 113 -23.61 25.67 28.47
C GLU A 113 -23.94 26.80 27.44
N GLN A 114 -25.01 26.87 26.63
CA GLN A 114 -26.27 26.15 26.49
C GLN A 114 -27.01 26.64 25.21
N MET A 115 -27.91 25.80 24.66
CA MET A 115 -29.12 26.07 23.84
C MET A 115 -28.95 26.65 22.39
N THR A 116 -29.72 26.28 21.35
CA THR A 116 -31.12 25.82 21.29
C THR A 116 -31.38 24.94 20.05
N VAL A 117 -32.39 24.08 20.23
CA VAL A 117 -32.98 23.07 19.33
C VAL A 117 -33.79 23.68 18.18
N ALA A 118 -33.74 23.07 17.00
CA ALA A 118 -34.90 22.96 16.10
C ALA A 118 -34.81 21.65 15.29
N SER A 119 -35.68 20.72 15.64
CA SER A 119 -35.92 19.45 14.96
C SER A 119 -36.87 19.64 13.78
N SER A 120 -36.63 18.97 12.65
CA SER A 120 -37.71 18.49 11.80
C SER A 120 -37.35 17.15 11.17
N SER A 121 -37.98 16.11 11.70
CA SER A 121 -38.06 14.76 11.14
C SER A 121 -39.13 14.73 10.03
N THR A 122 -38.95 13.89 9.01
CA THR A 122 -39.90 12.81 8.65
C THR A 122 -39.51 12.05 7.37
N MET A 123 -39.22 10.77 7.57
CA MET A 123 -39.78 9.59 6.89
C MET A 123 -39.70 9.35 5.36
N LYS A 124 -39.10 8.16 5.09
CA LYS A 124 -39.63 7.00 4.32
C LYS A 124 -39.30 6.85 2.83
N ARG A 125 -38.44 5.85 2.58
CA ARG A 125 -38.61 4.68 1.69
C ARG A 125 -39.61 4.84 0.53
N LYS A 126 -39.11 4.65 -0.70
CA LYS A 126 -39.82 3.84 -1.70
C LYS A 126 -38.83 2.98 -2.51
N ARG A 127 -38.88 1.69 -2.21
CA ARG A 127 -38.34 0.56 -2.97
C ARG A 127 -39.24 0.37 -4.20
N TYR A 128 -38.66 0.12 -5.37
CA TYR A 128 -39.38 -0.46 -6.50
C TYR A 128 -38.63 -1.73 -6.92
N GLU A 129 -39.24 -2.87 -6.61
CA GLU A 129 -38.93 -4.17 -7.18
C GLU A 129 -39.61 -4.24 -8.56
N GLY A 130 -38.92 -4.85 -9.52
CA GLY A 130 -39.47 -5.22 -10.82
C GLY A 130 -39.37 -6.73 -10.97
N ASP A 131 -40.52 -7.38 -10.96
CA ASP A 131 -40.75 -8.81 -11.10
C ASP A 131 -40.14 -9.41 -12.37
N ARG A 132 -39.56 -10.61 -12.24
CA ARG A 132 -39.69 -11.67 -13.25
C ARG A 132 -39.85 -13.03 -12.57
N ASN A 133 -41.10 -13.50 -12.57
CA ASN A 133 -41.47 -14.90 -12.41
C ASN A 133 -41.03 -15.71 -13.64
N VAL A 134 -40.37 -16.85 -13.44
CA VAL A 134 -40.65 -18.12 -14.14
C VAL A 134 -40.32 -19.28 -13.18
N SER A 135 -41.26 -20.22 -13.09
CA SER A 135 -41.36 -21.31 -12.13
C SER A 135 -40.50 -22.54 -12.41
N ASN A 136 -40.08 -23.17 -11.31
CA ASN A 136 -40.01 -24.61 -10.95
C ASN A 136 -39.65 -25.69 -12.00
N SER A 137 -38.67 -26.52 -11.62
CA SER A 137 -38.93 -27.96 -11.41
C SER A 137 -37.92 -28.63 -10.48
N THR A 138 -38.48 -29.47 -9.63
CA THR A 138 -37.93 -30.30 -8.56
C THR A 138 -37.16 -31.49 -9.10
N THR A 139 -36.05 -31.90 -8.49
CA THR A 139 -35.71 -33.33 -8.37
C THR A 139 -34.72 -33.60 -7.24
N SER A 140 -35.05 -34.66 -6.53
CA SER A 140 -34.50 -35.22 -5.29
C SER A 140 -33.12 -35.89 -5.45
N SER A 141 -32.29 -35.80 -4.40
CA SER A 141 -31.20 -36.75 -4.10
C SER A 141 -31.76 -38.14 -3.77
N PRO A 142 -30.96 -39.22 -3.91
CA PRO A 142 -30.26 -39.74 -2.71
C PRO A 142 -28.85 -40.37 -2.97
N HIS A 143 -28.06 -40.40 -1.88
CA HIS A 143 -27.08 -41.42 -1.43
C HIS A 143 -26.31 -42.30 -2.44
N ASP A 144 -24.96 -42.23 -2.46
CA ASP A 144 -24.04 -43.17 -1.76
C ASP A 144 -22.56 -43.04 -2.19
N ASP A 145 -21.69 -43.26 -1.20
CA ASP A 145 -20.29 -43.73 -1.21
C ASP A 145 -19.41 -43.57 -2.47
N ARG A 146 -18.33 -42.79 -2.32
CA ARG A 146 -16.97 -43.33 -2.46
C ARG A 146 -15.90 -42.38 -1.93
N VAL A 147 -15.23 -42.83 -0.87
CA VAL A 147 -13.88 -42.43 -0.48
C VAL A 147 -12.96 -42.59 -1.70
N SER A 148 -12.38 -41.51 -2.19
CA SER A 148 -11.22 -41.55 -3.08
C SER A 148 -10.02 -40.97 -2.37
N SER A 149 -9.15 -41.91 -2.03
CA SER A 149 -7.81 -41.79 -1.48
C SER A 149 -7.02 -40.62 -2.03
N ILE A 150 -6.47 -39.86 -1.08
CA ILE A 150 -5.35 -38.94 -1.27
C ILE A 150 -4.15 -39.77 -1.75
N LEU A 151 -3.68 -39.49 -2.96
CA LEU A 151 -2.35 -39.85 -3.42
C LEU A 151 -1.62 -38.57 -3.86
N PRO A 152 -0.29 -38.52 -3.71
CA PRO A 152 0.47 -37.28 -3.64
C PRO A 152 0.58 -36.60 -5.00
N ALA A 153 0.55 -35.27 -4.98
CA ALA A 153 0.71 -34.42 -6.14
C ALA A 153 2.08 -34.65 -6.81
N THR A 154 2.07 -35.42 -7.90
CA THR A 154 3.15 -35.45 -8.87
C THR A 154 3.21 -34.08 -9.56
N GLN A 155 4.41 -33.51 -9.53
CA GLN A 155 4.91 -32.33 -10.25
C GLN A 155 4.00 -31.85 -11.39
N SER A 156 3.34 -30.71 -11.19
CA SER A 156 2.58 -30.05 -12.26
C SER A 156 3.56 -29.44 -13.26
N GLU A 157 3.56 -30.00 -14.46
CA GLU A 157 4.16 -29.40 -15.64
C GLU A 157 3.63 -27.98 -15.84
N SER A 158 4.56 -27.07 -16.10
CA SER A 158 4.40 -25.67 -16.44
C SER A 158 3.25 -25.42 -17.45
N MET A 159 2.04 -25.17 -16.97
CA MET A 159 0.98 -24.61 -17.81
C MET A 159 1.31 -23.15 -18.12
N LEU A 160 1.68 -22.88 -19.38
CA LEU A 160 1.75 -21.52 -19.91
C LEU A 160 0.40 -20.80 -19.67
N PRO A 161 0.40 -19.54 -19.20
CA PRO A 161 -0.81 -18.77 -19.04
C PRO A 161 -1.58 -18.67 -20.37
N ARG A 162 -2.88 -18.98 -20.34
CA ARG A 162 -3.77 -18.84 -21.51
C ARG A 162 -4.08 -17.36 -21.85
N SER A 163 -3.67 -16.42 -21.00
CA SER A 163 -3.91 -14.98 -21.17
C SER A 163 -2.77 -14.13 -20.61
N ILE A 164 -2.72 -12.85 -20.99
CA ILE A 164 -1.68 -11.89 -20.55
C ILE A 164 -1.89 -11.38 -19.11
N ALA A 165 -3.10 -11.48 -18.57
CA ALA A 165 -3.43 -10.91 -17.25
C ALA A 165 -2.63 -11.54 -16.09
N PRO A 166 -2.46 -12.87 -15.99
CA PRO A 166 -1.59 -13.48 -14.97
C PRO A 166 -0.14 -13.03 -15.06
N ILE A 167 0.38 -12.83 -16.29
CA ILE A 167 1.75 -12.33 -16.51
C ILE A 167 1.87 -10.92 -15.92
N ILE A 168 0.95 -10.04 -16.26
CA ILE A 168 0.91 -8.65 -15.75
C ILE A 168 0.77 -8.64 -14.22
N ALA A 169 -0.08 -9.50 -13.65
CA ALA A 169 -0.26 -9.60 -12.20
C ALA A 169 1.04 -9.99 -11.48
N GLN A 170 1.71 -11.04 -11.97
CA GLN A 170 2.99 -11.49 -11.41
C GLN A 170 4.07 -10.42 -11.60
N PHE A 171 4.14 -9.80 -12.77
CA PHE A 171 5.06 -8.70 -13.05
C PHE A 171 4.91 -7.53 -12.04
N ILE A 172 3.67 -7.07 -11.80
CA ILE A 172 3.40 -6.02 -10.82
C ILE A 172 3.89 -6.46 -9.44
N HIS A 173 3.52 -7.67 -9.00
CA HIS A 173 3.90 -8.18 -7.69
C HIS A 173 5.44 -8.30 -7.51
N THR A 174 6.15 -8.66 -8.57
CA THR A 174 7.62 -8.77 -8.57
C THR A 174 8.29 -7.41 -8.42
N PHE A 175 7.94 -6.41 -9.23
CA PHE A 175 8.71 -5.16 -9.35
C PHE A 175 8.19 -3.98 -8.54
N THR A 176 7.08 -4.15 -7.85
CA THR A 176 6.46 -3.05 -7.10
C THR A 176 6.02 -3.51 -5.72
N GLU A 177 5.95 -2.57 -4.80
CA GLU A 177 5.48 -2.77 -3.44
C GLU A 177 4.48 -1.68 -3.04
N PRO A 178 3.61 -1.92 -2.04
CA PRO A 178 2.74 -0.87 -1.50
C PRO A 178 3.55 0.35 -1.06
N ILE A 179 3.06 1.54 -1.37
CA ILE A 179 3.68 2.78 -0.91
C ILE A 179 3.34 3.00 0.59
N ALA A 180 4.28 3.59 1.34
CA ALA A 180 4.03 3.98 2.73
C ALA A 180 3.16 5.25 2.77
N ASN A 181 2.42 5.47 3.86
CA ASN A 181 1.51 6.62 3.99
C ASN A 181 2.24 7.98 3.94
N ASP A 182 3.49 8.01 4.37
CA ASP A 182 4.36 9.19 4.41
C ASP A 182 5.19 9.39 3.12
N ASP A 183 5.26 8.36 2.27
CA ASP A 183 6.01 8.40 1.03
C ASP A 183 5.22 9.13 -0.07
N ASN A 184 5.46 10.43 -0.13
CA ASN A 184 4.77 11.34 -1.05
C ASN A 184 5.50 11.55 -2.39
N VAL A 185 6.62 10.85 -2.60
CA VAL A 185 7.52 11.08 -3.74
C VAL A 185 7.70 9.85 -4.62
N SER A 186 7.76 8.64 -4.06
CA SER A 186 8.20 7.42 -4.78
C SER A 186 7.12 6.76 -5.64
N PHE A 187 6.08 7.50 -5.99
CA PHE A 187 4.98 6.97 -6.80
C PHE A 187 5.42 6.61 -8.21
N ILE A 188 4.85 5.52 -8.73
CA ILE A 188 4.99 5.13 -10.12
C ILE A 188 4.19 6.11 -11.02
N PRO A 189 4.79 6.70 -12.07
CA PRO A 189 4.05 7.53 -13.02
C PRO A 189 3.15 6.69 -13.93
N ASN A 190 2.02 7.27 -14.32
CA ASN A 190 1.01 6.60 -15.14
C ASN A 190 1.34 6.56 -16.64
N SER A 191 2.32 7.35 -17.09
CA SER A 191 2.73 7.42 -18.49
C SER A 191 4.16 7.94 -18.64
N GLY A 192 4.76 7.69 -19.80
CA GLY A 192 6.12 8.13 -20.14
C GLY A 192 7.19 7.08 -19.87
N ARG A 193 8.46 7.48 -20.06
CA ARG A 193 9.63 6.56 -20.02
C ARG A 193 9.88 5.91 -18.65
N PHE A 194 9.35 6.49 -17.57
CA PHE A 194 9.49 5.97 -16.21
C PHE A 194 8.25 5.20 -15.73
N ALA A 195 7.28 4.97 -16.61
CA ALA A 195 6.02 4.31 -16.26
C ALA A 195 6.18 2.79 -16.18
N LEU A 196 5.27 2.13 -15.45
CA LEU A 196 5.32 0.68 -15.29
C LEU A 196 5.14 -0.06 -16.63
N TYR A 197 4.34 0.51 -17.54
CA TYR A 197 4.19 -0.03 -18.90
C TYR A 197 5.50 0.01 -19.69
N ALA A 198 6.30 1.08 -19.56
CA ALA A 198 7.60 1.18 -20.22
C ALA A 198 8.57 0.09 -19.71
N LEU A 199 8.62 -0.14 -18.39
CA LEU A 199 9.39 -1.24 -17.81
C LEU A 199 8.90 -2.61 -18.30
N TYR A 200 7.57 -2.82 -18.35
CA TYR A 200 6.99 -4.07 -18.83
C TYR A 200 7.44 -4.40 -20.24
N CYS A 201 7.37 -3.44 -21.15
CA CYS A 201 7.81 -3.62 -22.54
C CYS A 201 9.32 -3.81 -22.68
N GLN A 202 10.14 -3.31 -21.76
CA GLN A 202 11.59 -3.57 -21.75
C GLN A 202 11.91 -5.00 -21.29
N ILE A 203 11.20 -5.51 -20.28
CA ILE A 203 11.45 -6.84 -19.70
C ILE A 203 10.81 -7.95 -20.55
N VAL A 204 9.54 -7.78 -20.90
CA VAL A 204 8.81 -8.73 -21.75
C VAL A 204 9.05 -8.31 -23.18
N GLN A 205 10.06 -8.86 -23.86
CA GLN A 205 10.40 -8.43 -25.22
C GLN A 205 9.42 -8.99 -26.28
N ASP A 206 8.79 -10.13 -26.00
CA ASP A 206 7.84 -10.76 -26.91
C ASP A 206 6.50 -10.00 -26.91
N SER A 207 6.25 -9.29 -28.00
CA SER A 207 5.10 -8.42 -28.19
C SER A 207 3.76 -9.14 -28.17
N LYS A 208 3.72 -10.48 -28.33
CA LYS A 208 2.48 -11.25 -28.21
C LYS A 208 1.90 -11.24 -26.80
N TYR A 209 2.74 -10.95 -25.80
CA TYR A 209 2.33 -10.78 -24.40
C TYR A 209 2.11 -9.31 -24.01
N HIS A 210 2.16 -8.38 -24.96
CA HIS A 210 1.89 -6.97 -24.69
C HIS A 210 0.39 -6.69 -24.76
N PRO A 211 -0.14 -5.90 -23.81
CA PRO A 211 -1.42 -5.25 -24.02
C PRO A 211 -1.40 -4.41 -25.28
N LYS A 212 -2.53 -4.38 -26.01
CA LYS A 212 -2.68 -3.61 -27.26
C LYS A 212 -2.36 -2.12 -27.10
N ARG A 213 -2.52 -1.58 -25.89
CA ARG A 213 -2.30 -0.17 -25.53
C ARG A 213 -1.95 -0.03 -24.05
N GLU A 214 -1.25 1.04 -23.71
CA GLU A 214 -0.92 1.41 -22.33
C GLU A 214 -2.15 1.52 -21.42
N ASP A 215 -3.28 2.08 -21.91
CA ASP A 215 -4.51 2.18 -21.13
C ASP A 215 -5.10 0.81 -20.75
N VAL A 216 -4.88 -0.20 -21.60
CA VAL A 216 -5.30 -1.58 -21.34
C VAL A 216 -4.40 -2.22 -20.29
N PHE A 217 -3.10 -1.97 -20.33
CA PHE A 217 -2.16 -2.41 -19.29
C PHE A 217 -2.63 -1.93 -17.92
N TYR A 218 -2.88 -0.62 -17.77
CA TYR A 218 -3.31 -0.06 -16.48
C TYR A 218 -4.71 -0.50 -16.06
N LYS A 219 -5.64 -0.74 -17.00
CA LYS A 219 -6.94 -1.37 -16.68
C LYS A 219 -6.76 -2.77 -16.08
N MET A 220 -5.85 -3.57 -16.62
CA MET A 220 -5.54 -4.90 -16.08
C MET A 220 -4.86 -4.80 -14.72
N THR A 221 -3.95 -3.85 -14.52
CA THR A 221 -3.31 -3.63 -13.21
C THR A 221 -4.32 -3.25 -12.12
N SER A 222 -5.37 -2.49 -12.47
CA SER A 222 -6.43 -2.08 -11.55
C SER A 222 -7.31 -3.23 -11.06
N MET A 223 -7.27 -4.40 -11.71
CA MET A 223 -7.94 -5.60 -11.22
C MET A 223 -7.12 -6.32 -10.13
N HIS A 224 -5.83 -5.99 -10.00
CA HIS A 224 -4.88 -6.66 -9.09
C HIS A 224 -4.47 -5.78 -7.89
N GLY A 225 -5.14 -4.64 -7.70
CA GLY A 225 -5.00 -3.75 -6.55
C GLY A 225 -5.88 -2.53 -6.70
N LYS A 226 -6.43 -2.01 -5.58
CA LYS A 226 -7.16 -0.73 -5.58
C LYS A 226 -6.18 0.37 -5.98
N VAL A 227 -6.31 0.85 -7.22
CA VAL A 227 -5.66 2.07 -7.71
C VAL A 227 -6.37 3.23 -7.03
N ASP A 228 -5.86 3.69 -5.89
CA ASP A 228 -6.41 4.89 -5.26
C ASP A 228 -6.07 6.12 -6.10
N ARG A 229 -7.07 6.96 -6.29
CA ARG A 229 -7.14 7.89 -7.41
C ARG A 229 -6.48 9.23 -7.11
N GLN A 230 -5.29 9.23 -6.51
CA GLN A 230 -4.59 10.49 -6.26
C GLN A 230 -4.06 11.08 -7.56
N ARG A 231 -4.65 12.20 -7.99
CA ARG A 231 -4.23 12.99 -9.16
C ARG A 231 -3.17 14.00 -8.74
N VAL A 232 -1.96 13.54 -8.50
CA VAL A 232 -0.89 14.41 -7.99
C VAL A 232 0.21 14.52 -9.04
N VAL A 233 0.72 15.75 -9.21
CA VAL A 233 1.86 16.05 -10.10
C VAL A 233 3.12 15.39 -9.55
N ARG A 234 3.95 14.87 -10.45
CA ARG A 234 5.19 14.17 -10.10
C ARG A 234 6.38 14.92 -10.65
N PHE A 235 7.49 14.83 -9.93
CA PHE A 235 8.74 15.46 -10.29
C PHE A 235 9.85 14.41 -10.25
N TYR A 236 10.66 14.38 -11.30
CA TYR A 236 11.77 13.45 -11.41
C TYR A 236 13.03 14.18 -11.82
N LYS A 237 14.15 13.72 -11.30
CA LYS A 237 15.49 14.02 -11.77
C LYS A 237 15.96 12.83 -12.60
N CYS A 238 16.54 13.07 -13.77
CA CYS A 238 17.01 12.01 -14.65
C CYS A 238 18.13 12.51 -15.56
N LEU A 239 18.81 11.60 -16.24
CA LEU A 239 19.72 12.00 -17.32
C LEU A 239 18.91 12.56 -18.49
N ALA A 240 19.43 13.64 -19.08
CA ALA A 240 18.86 14.22 -20.29
C ALA A 240 18.84 13.18 -21.43
N GLN A 241 17.91 13.30 -22.37
CA GLN A 241 17.81 12.36 -23.51
C GLN A 241 19.08 12.30 -24.37
N ASN A 242 19.89 13.36 -24.37
CA ASN A 242 21.17 13.41 -25.10
C ASN A 242 22.34 12.82 -24.27
N GLU A 243 22.06 12.21 -23.11
CA GLU A 243 23.03 11.71 -22.13
C GLU A 243 23.97 12.77 -21.52
N GLU A 244 23.89 14.02 -21.99
CA GLU A 244 24.59 15.16 -21.43
C GLU A 244 23.71 15.95 -20.46
N GLY A 245 24.05 15.88 -19.17
CA GLY A 245 23.45 16.70 -18.13
C GLY A 245 22.24 16.07 -17.43
N THR A 246 21.70 16.83 -16.47
CA THR A 246 20.56 16.43 -15.65
C THR A 246 19.31 17.16 -16.15
N GLU A 247 18.24 16.41 -16.39
CA GLU A 247 16.92 16.92 -16.71
C GLU A 247 15.99 16.78 -15.50
N PHE A 248 15.16 17.81 -15.29
CA PHE A 248 14.11 17.83 -14.28
C PHE A 248 12.76 17.79 -14.98
N ILE A 249 12.01 16.69 -14.79
CA ILE A 249 10.76 16.43 -15.51
C ILE A 249 9.57 16.57 -14.56
N GLN A 250 8.57 17.31 -15.01
CA GLN A 250 7.25 17.35 -14.39
C GLN A 250 6.28 16.45 -15.15
N HIS A 251 5.81 15.38 -14.50
CA HIS A 251 4.72 14.57 -15.03
C HIS A 251 3.39 15.03 -14.44
N LYS A 252 2.52 15.57 -15.30
CA LYS A 252 1.13 15.87 -14.95
C LYS A 252 0.34 14.57 -14.84
N PRO A 253 -0.63 14.48 -13.91
CA PRO A 253 -1.47 13.30 -13.81
C PRO A 253 -2.27 13.12 -15.11
N GLN A 254 -2.12 11.97 -15.76
CA GLN A 254 -2.90 11.57 -16.93
C GLN A 254 -3.79 10.38 -16.57
N GLY A 255 -5.05 10.40 -17.01
CA GLY A 255 -5.99 9.29 -16.83
C GLY A 255 -6.57 9.14 -15.42
N LYS A 256 -6.85 7.89 -15.04
CA LYS A 256 -7.29 7.52 -13.68
C LYS A 256 -6.06 7.55 -12.74
N GLY A 257 -6.24 7.88 -11.46
CA GLY A 257 -5.14 8.22 -10.54
C GLY A 257 -4.10 7.11 -10.31
N VAL A 258 -3.09 7.38 -9.49
CA VAL A 258 -1.88 6.56 -9.40
C VAL A 258 -2.10 5.15 -8.84
N LEU A 259 -1.26 4.21 -9.27
CA LEU A 259 -1.05 2.99 -8.48
C LEU A 259 -0.47 3.42 -7.12
N LEU A 260 -1.10 3.01 -6.00
CA LEU A 260 -0.54 3.21 -4.65
C LEU A 260 0.61 2.23 -4.39
N ARG A 261 1.60 2.29 -5.28
CA ARG A 261 2.75 1.42 -5.29
C ARG A 261 3.96 2.23 -5.69
N LYS A 262 5.10 1.79 -5.18
CA LYS A 262 6.41 2.23 -5.60
C LYS A 262 7.17 1.08 -6.23
N TYR A 263 8.23 1.42 -6.95
CA TYR A 263 9.18 0.41 -7.38
C TYR A 263 9.85 -0.20 -6.16
N ARG A 264 10.06 -1.53 -6.20
CA ARG A 264 10.84 -2.25 -5.20
C ARG A 264 12.26 -1.70 -5.19
N ASP A 265 12.84 -1.60 -4.01
CA ASP A 265 14.22 -1.14 -3.84
C ASP A 265 15.23 -2.08 -4.54
N VAL A 266 16.24 -1.48 -5.15
CA VAL A 266 17.35 -2.15 -5.85
C VAL A 266 18.58 -2.31 -4.97
N ASP A 267 18.70 -1.56 -3.87
CA ASP A 267 19.83 -1.64 -2.94
C ASP A 267 19.90 -3.02 -2.27
N ASN A 268 18.76 -3.70 -2.16
CA ASN A 268 18.68 -5.08 -1.70
C ASN A 268 18.73 -6.09 -2.87
N SER A 269 19.82 -6.03 -3.64
CA SER A 269 19.99 -6.81 -4.88
C SER A 269 19.88 -8.33 -4.69
N GLY A 270 20.21 -8.85 -3.51
CA GLY A 270 20.04 -10.27 -3.16
C GLY A 270 18.58 -10.70 -3.12
N GLN A 271 17.75 -9.97 -2.36
CA GLN A 271 16.31 -10.25 -2.28
C GLN A 271 15.61 -10.04 -3.62
N LEU A 272 16.02 -9.03 -4.39
CA LEU A 272 15.47 -8.79 -5.73
C LEU A 272 15.73 -9.99 -6.65
N LYS A 273 16.94 -10.55 -6.65
CA LYS A 273 17.28 -11.74 -7.45
C LYS A 273 16.40 -12.93 -7.07
N ASP A 274 16.20 -13.18 -5.78
CA ASP A 274 15.36 -14.30 -5.31
C ASP A 274 13.89 -14.10 -5.69
N VAL A 275 13.37 -12.87 -5.56
CA VAL A 275 12.00 -12.52 -5.95
C VAL A 275 11.79 -12.67 -7.45
N VAL A 276 12.75 -12.23 -8.28
CA VAL A 276 12.68 -12.41 -9.73
C VAL A 276 12.77 -13.89 -10.08
N LYS A 277 13.75 -14.62 -9.54
CA LYS A 277 13.94 -16.05 -9.83
C LYS A 277 12.73 -16.90 -9.44
N SER A 278 12.02 -16.53 -8.38
CA SER A 278 10.81 -17.23 -7.92
C SER A 278 9.53 -16.77 -8.64
N ALA A 279 9.58 -15.72 -9.45
CA ALA A 279 8.40 -15.19 -10.13
C ALA A 279 7.94 -16.12 -11.25
N PRO A 280 6.67 -16.59 -11.24
CA PRO A 280 6.18 -17.55 -12.24
C PRO A 280 6.28 -17.06 -13.70
N PHE A 281 6.14 -15.76 -13.94
CA PHE A 281 6.20 -15.23 -15.31
C PHE A 281 7.58 -15.38 -15.96
N ILE A 282 8.65 -15.49 -15.16
CA ILE A 282 10.00 -15.71 -15.67
C ILE A 282 10.10 -17.08 -16.34
N SER A 283 9.56 -18.13 -15.70
CA SER A 283 9.54 -19.47 -16.30
C SER A 283 8.54 -19.58 -17.45
N TRP A 284 7.35 -18.96 -17.32
CA TRP A 284 6.34 -18.95 -18.39
C TRP A 284 6.87 -18.32 -19.68
N LEU A 285 7.65 -17.26 -19.57
CA LEU A 285 8.18 -16.50 -20.70
C LEU A 285 9.60 -16.93 -21.09
N LYS A 286 10.20 -17.88 -20.36
CA LYS A 286 11.59 -18.34 -20.55
C LYS A 286 12.61 -17.19 -20.53
N LEU A 287 12.42 -16.24 -19.61
CA LEU A 287 13.32 -15.11 -19.42
C LEU A 287 14.52 -15.52 -18.55
N ASP A 288 15.70 -14.93 -18.79
CA ASP A 288 16.84 -15.07 -17.87
C ASP A 288 16.63 -14.17 -16.64
N PRO A 289 16.54 -14.72 -15.41
CA PRO A 289 16.40 -13.92 -14.20
C PRO A 289 17.49 -12.85 -14.04
N ASN A 290 18.73 -13.13 -14.46
CA ASN A 290 19.84 -12.20 -14.29
C ASN A 290 19.71 -10.99 -15.22
N GLU A 291 19.34 -11.24 -16.49
CA GLU A 291 19.07 -10.18 -17.45
C GLU A 291 17.89 -9.33 -16.99
N VAL A 292 16.81 -9.95 -16.50
CA VAL A 292 15.64 -9.24 -16.00
C VAL A 292 15.99 -8.34 -14.81
N VAL A 293 16.81 -8.81 -13.86
CA VAL A 293 17.30 -7.99 -12.75
C VAL A 293 18.15 -6.84 -13.27
N ALA A 294 19.05 -7.07 -14.23
CA ALA A 294 19.89 -6.02 -14.79
C ALA A 294 19.07 -4.93 -15.51
N LEU A 295 18.05 -5.33 -16.28
CA LEU A 295 17.11 -4.42 -16.93
C LEU A 295 16.36 -3.57 -15.91
N TYR A 296 15.87 -4.21 -14.83
CA TYR A 296 15.16 -3.51 -13.76
C TYR A 296 16.06 -2.51 -13.04
N VAL A 297 17.26 -2.92 -12.62
CA VAL A 297 18.21 -2.03 -11.92
C VAL A 297 18.58 -0.84 -12.79
N ARG A 298 18.87 -1.08 -14.07
CA ARG A 298 19.16 0.01 -15.02
C ARG A 298 17.98 0.96 -15.18
N PHE A 299 16.76 0.44 -15.23
CA PHE A 299 15.55 1.25 -15.31
C PHE A 299 15.38 2.13 -14.06
N ILE A 300 15.53 1.58 -12.86
CA ILE A 300 15.41 2.34 -11.60
C ILE A 300 16.49 3.40 -11.49
N HIS A 301 17.74 3.09 -11.86
CA HIS A 301 18.82 4.07 -11.84
C HIS A 301 18.70 5.18 -12.90
N SER A 302 17.79 5.05 -13.87
CA SER A 302 17.59 6.06 -14.92
C SER A 302 16.83 7.31 -14.45
N PHE A 303 16.22 7.27 -13.26
CA PHE A 303 15.51 8.40 -12.67
C PHE A 303 15.51 8.38 -11.15
N THR A 304 15.29 9.54 -10.55
CA THR A 304 15.14 9.72 -9.11
C THR A 304 13.89 10.56 -8.86
N PRO A 305 12.88 10.05 -8.14
CA PRO A 305 11.76 10.87 -7.70
C PRO A 305 12.26 12.00 -6.79
N ILE A 306 11.73 13.21 -6.97
CA ILE A 306 12.12 14.39 -6.17
C ILE A 306 10.89 15.12 -5.65
N VAL A 307 11.07 15.92 -4.60
CA VAL A 307 10.03 16.80 -4.08
C VAL A 307 9.84 18.02 -4.99
N LYS A 308 8.66 18.64 -4.90
CA LYS A 308 8.31 19.85 -5.66
C LYS A 308 9.25 21.04 -5.38
N SER A 309 9.77 21.16 -4.16
CA SER A 309 10.72 22.21 -3.79
C SER A 309 12.02 22.09 -4.59
N ASP A 310 12.55 20.88 -4.72
CA ASP A 310 13.79 20.61 -5.46
C ASP A 310 13.63 20.93 -6.94
N PHE A 311 12.50 20.51 -7.53
CA PHE A 311 12.16 20.86 -8.90
C PHE A 311 12.14 22.39 -9.11
N ARG A 312 11.47 23.14 -8.21
CA ARG A 312 11.37 24.60 -8.29
C ARG A 312 12.72 25.30 -8.14
N ALA A 313 13.55 24.85 -7.21
CA ALA A 313 14.88 25.42 -6.99
C ALA A 313 15.73 25.33 -8.26
N GLN A 314 15.64 24.20 -8.96
CA GLN A 314 16.43 23.95 -10.16
C GLN A 314 15.87 24.68 -11.39
N THR A 315 14.56 24.73 -11.58
CA THR A 315 13.96 25.48 -12.70
C THR A 315 14.12 26.99 -12.58
N SER A 316 14.29 27.50 -11.35
CA SER A 316 14.52 28.94 -11.13
C SER A 316 15.95 29.36 -11.51
N HIS A 317 16.91 28.43 -11.46
CA HIS A 317 18.31 28.68 -11.83
C HIS A 317 18.56 28.71 -13.33
N VAL A 318 17.65 28.17 -14.16
CA VAL A 318 17.78 28.13 -15.62
C VAL A 318 17.25 29.40 -16.30
N HIS A 319 16.59 30.29 -15.54
CA HIS A 319 16.01 31.55 -16.04
C HIS A 319 16.77 32.82 -15.60
N LEU A 320 18.02 32.68 -15.15
CA LEU A 320 18.94 33.79 -14.90
C LEU A 320 20.11 33.72 -15.87
#